data_AF-V6TN26-F1
#
_entry.id   AF-V6TN26-F1
#
_cell.length_a   1.000
_cell.length_b   1.000
_cell.length_c   1.000
_cell.angle_alpha   90.00
_cell.angle_beta   90.00
_cell.angle_gamma   90.00
#
_symmetry.space_group_name_H-M   'P 1'
#
loop_
_entity.id
_entity.type
_entity.pdbx_description
1 polymer ?
#
loop_
_entity_poly.entity_id
_entity_poly.type
_entity_poly.pdbx_seq_one_letter_code
_entity_poly.pdbx_strand_id
1 'polypeptide(L)'
;MDLIQNATSGGYFTNNEIAELRGKKVQAKISDVDYLKTHPEVEQVIELLYMSVLEHKPPRDQLYVFVANFFRQLNEERQRAMG
;
A
#
# COMPACT_ATOMS: atom_id res chain seq x y z
N MET A 1 6.06 27.54 -28.86
CA MET A 1 5.70 26.64 -27.74
C MET A 1 6.99 26.39 -26.97
N ASP A 2 7.12 26.96 -25.78
CA ASP A 2 8.31 26.75 -24.95
C ASP A 2 8.23 25.39 -24.25
N LEU A 3 9.13 24.49 -24.63
CA LEU A 3 9.33 23.19 -23.99
C LEU A 3 10.10 23.41 -22.68
N ILE A 4 9.44 23.98 -21.68
CA ILE A 4 10.01 24.12 -20.34
C ILE A 4 10.04 22.71 -19.72
N GLN A 5 11.23 22.12 -19.71
CA GLN A 5 11.50 20.81 -19.13
C GLN A 5 12.06 20.97 -17.72
N ASN A 6 11.44 20.31 -16.74
CA ASN A 6 11.87 20.33 -15.34
C ASN A 6 12.64 19.03 -15.02
N ALA A 7 13.82 19.17 -14.40
CA ALA A 7 14.63 18.03 -13.99
C ALA A 7 14.00 17.32 -12.78
N THR A 8 13.75 16.02 -12.91
CA THR A 8 13.37 15.14 -11.80
C THR A 8 14.32 13.96 -11.72
N SER A 9 14.34 13.22 -10.60
CA SER A 9 15.27 12.10 -10.35
C SER A 9 15.19 10.95 -11.37
N GLY A 10 14.23 10.96 -12.29
CA GLY A 10 14.05 9.98 -13.37
C GLY A 10 14.11 10.54 -14.79
N GLY A 11 14.51 11.81 -14.99
CA GLY A 11 14.62 12.43 -16.32
C GLY A 11 14.00 13.83 -16.44
N TYR A 12 13.91 14.33 -17.68
CA TYR A 12 13.30 15.61 -18.05
C TYR A 12 11.84 15.39 -18.47
N PHE A 13 10.91 16.05 -17.78
CA PHE A 13 9.49 16.04 -18.15
C PHE A 13 9.04 17.47 -18.47
N THR A 14 8.15 17.60 -19.45
CA THR A 14 7.43 18.85 -19.70
C THR A 14 6.45 19.14 -18.57
N ASN A 15 6.08 20.40 -18.38
CA ASN A 15 5.10 20.79 -17.35
C ASN A 15 3.75 20.07 -17.49
N ASN A 16 3.33 19.75 -18.72
CA ASN A 16 2.08 19.01 -18.98
C ASN A 16 2.19 17.55 -18.49
N GLU A 17 3.31 16.88 -18.75
CA GLU A 17 3.55 15.51 -18.29
C GLU A 17 3.63 15.44 -16.75
N ILE A 18 4.23 16.45 -16.11
CA ILE A 18 4.28 16.55 -14.64
C ILE A 18 2.87 16.70 -14.05
N ALA A 19 2.03 17.54 -14.66
CA ALA A 19 0.65 17.72 -14.22
C ALA A 19 -0.16 16.43 -14.37
N GLU A 20 0.00 15.71 -15.48
CA GLU A 20 -0.68 14.43 -15.73
C GLU A 20 -0.23 13.34 -14.75
N LEU A 21 1.08 13.22 -14.50
CA LEU A 21 1.64 12.27 -13.53
C LEU A 21 1.14 12.54 -12.11
N ARG A 22 1.03 13.83 -11.72
CA ARG A 22 0.44 14.22 -10.42
C ARG A 22 -1.05 13.88 -10.37
N GLY A 23 -1.80 14.16 -11.44
CA GLY A 23 -3.22 13.83 -11.56
C GLY A 23 -3.48 12.33 -11.38
N LYS A 24 -2.72 11.48 -12.06
CA LYS A 24 -2.82 10.01 -11.94
C LYS A 24 -2.51 9.54 -10.52
N LYS A 25 -1.48 10.09 -9.86
CA LYS A 25 -1.16 9.76 -8.47
C LYS A 25 -2.26 10.17 -7.49
N VAL A 26 -2.88 11.33 -7.69
CA VAL A 26 -3.99 11.80 -6.87
C VAL A 26 -5.22 10.92 -7.07
N GLN A 27 -5.58 10.58 -8.32
CA GLN A 27 -6.68 9.66 -8.61
C GLN A 27 -6.47 8.27 -8.01
N ALA A 28 -5.25 7.71 -8.13
CA ALA A 28 -4.93 6.42 -7.53
C ALA A 28 -5.11 6.44 -5.99
N LYS A 29 -4.61 7.49 -5.32
CA LYS A 29 -4.81 7.65 -3.87
C LYS A 29 -6.28 7.80 -3.47
N ILE A 30 -7.07 8.53 -4.25
CA ILE A 30 -8.52 8.68 -4.01
C ILE A 30 -9.19 7.30 -4.16
N SER A 31 -8.83 6.56 -5.21
CA SER A 31 -9.33 5.20 -5.45
C SER A 31 -9.00 4.24 -4.30
N ASP A 32 -7.79 4.30 -3.75
CA ASP A 32 -7.39 3.45 -2.63
C ASP A 32 -8.15 3.79 -1.35
N VAL A 33 -8.35 5.09 -1.07
CA VAL A 33 -9.11 5.55 0.11
C VAL A 33 -10.57 5.14 0.00
N ASP A 34 -11.18 5.27 -1.19
CA ASP A 34 -12.57 4.89 -1.39
C ASP A 34 -12.74 3.36 -1.35
N TYR A 35 -11.76 2.60 -1.87
CA TYR A 35 -11.74 1.14 -1.72
C TYR A 35 -11.69 0.73 -0.24
N LEU A 36 -10.80 1.33 0.57
CA LEU A 36 -10.71 1.03 1.99
C LEU A 36 -12.00 1.39 2.76
N LYS A 37 -12.65 2.51 2.41
CA LYS A 37 -13.97 2.85 2.99
C LYS A 37 -15.04 1.81 2.68
N THR A 38 -15.02 1.23 1.48
CA THR A 38 -15.99 0.19 1.09
C THR A 38 -15.65 -1.20 1.64
N HIS A 39 -14.41 -1.39 2.10
CA HIS A 39 -13.88 -2.66 2.58
C HIS A 39 -13.27 -2.52 3.98
N PRO A 40 -14.08 -2.22 5.03
CA PRO A 40 -13.60 -2.05 6.40
C PRO A 40 -12.89 -3.29 6.95
N GLU A 41 -13.21 -4.48 6.42
CA GLU A 41 -12.51 -5.72 6.74
C GLU A 41 -11.03 -5.71 6.36
N VAL A 42 -10.64 -4.94 5.34
CA VAL A 42 -9.24 -4.79 4.92
C VAL A 42 -8.48 -3.90 5.91
N GLU A 43 -9.10 -2.81 6.34
CA GLU A 43 -8.50 -1.90 7.33
C GLU A 43 -8.26 -2.61 8.66
N GLN A 44 -9.22 -3.41 9.13
CA GLN A 44 -9.05 -4.24 10.34
C GLN A 44 -7.88 -5.22 10.24
N VAL A 45 -7.68 -5.84 9.07
CA VAL A 45 -6.56 -6.77 8.86
C VAL A 45 -5.22 -6.03 8.87
N ILE A 46 -5.17 -4.82 8.31
CA ILE A 46 -3.98 -3.96 8.35
C ILE A 46 -3.66 -3.56 9.80
N GLU A 47 -4.65 -3.16 10.59
CA GLU A 47 -4.47 -2.81 12.00
C GLU A 47 -3.95 -4.01 12.82
N LEU A 48 -4.52 -5.20 12.62
CA LEU A 48 -4.06 -6.43 13.28
C LEU A 48 -2.60 -6.76 12.93
N LEU A 49 -2.24 -6.65 11.65
CA LEU A 49 -0.84 -6.84 11.23
C LEU A 49 0.07 -5.82 11.91
N TYR A 50 -0.35 -4.55 11.98
CA TYR A 50 0.45 -3.49 12.59
C TYR A 50 0.68 -3.73 14.08
N MET A 51 -0.37 -4.12 14.81
CA MET A 51 -0.27 -4.50 16.23
C MET A 51 0.65 -5.71 16.42
N SER A 52 0.52 -6.73 15.59
CA SER A 52 1.38 -7.92 15.64
C SER A 52 2.85 -7.59 15.40
N VAL A 53 3.16 -6.71 14.43
CA VAL A 53 4.53 -6.22 14.19
C VAL A 53 5.08 -5.43 15.38
N LEU A 54 4.27 -4.56 16.00
CA LEU A 54 4.68 -3.78 17.17
C LEU A 54 4.91 -4.63 18.42
N GLU A 55 4.13 -5.69 18.58
CA GLU A 55 4.24 -6.64 19.68
C GLU A 55 5.51 -7.50 19.54
N HIS A 56 5.70 -8.12 18.38
CA HIS A 56 6.77 -9.09 18.15
C HIS A 56 8.10 -8.44 17.75
N LYS A 57 8.05 -7.21 17.23
CA LYS A 57 9.21 -6.41 16.77
C LYS A 57 10.19 -7.26 15.95
N PRO A 58 9.73 -7.91 14.85
CA PRO A 58 10.60 -8.75 14.05
C PRO A 58 11.80 -7.94 13.51
N PRO A 59 12.99 -8.55 13.40
CA PRO A 59 14.12 -7.95 12.72
C PRO A 59 13.75 -7.48 11.31
N ARG A 60 14.37 -6.39 10.83
CA ARG A 60 14.01 -5.77 9.55
C ARG A 60 14.18 -6.71 8.35
N ASP A 61 15.21 -7.55 8.38
CA ASP A 61 15.49 -8.60 7.39
C ASP A 61 14.44 -9.73 7.40
N GLN A 62 13.69 -9.88 8.50
CA GLN A 62 12.63 -10.89 8.64
C GLN A 62 11.23 -10.30 8.51
N LEU A 63 11.07 -8.98 8.35
CA LEU A 63 9.77 -8.33 8.33
C LEU A 63 8.86 -8.89 7.23
N TYR A 64 9.37 -9.13 6.02
CA TYR A 64 8.58 -9.72 4.94
C TYR A 64 8.16 -11.17 5.23
N VAL A 65 9.05 -11.96 5.85
CA VAL A 65 8.76 -13.34 6.25
C VAL A 65 7.69 -13.35 7.35
N PHE A 66 7.81 -12.45 8.32
CA PHE A 66 6.82 -12.26 9.39
C PHE A 66 5.44 -11.93 8.82
N VAL A 67 5.36 -10.93 7.93
CA VAL A 67 4.10 -10.52 7.28
C VAL A 67 3.47 -11.68 6.49
N ALA A 68 4.27 -12.42 5.71
CA ALA A 68 3.77 -13.56 4.95
C ALA A 68 3.22 -14.67 5.87
N ASN A 69 3.92 -14.96 6.97
CA ASN A 69 3.48 -15.94 7.95
C ASN A 69 2.20 -15.53 8.67
N PHE A 70 2.06 -14.24 9.00
CA PHE A 70 0.84 -13.68 9.59
C PHE A 70 -0.37 -13.92 8.69
N PHE A 71 -0.28 -13.58 7.40
CA PHE A 71 -1.39 -13.80 6.46
C PHE A 71 -1.70 -15.28 6.24
N ARG A 72 -0.68 -16.13 6.25
CA ARG A 72 -0.88 -17.58 6.17
C ARG A 72 -1.69 -18.09 7.37
N GLN A 73 -1.31 -17.69 8.59
CA GLN A 73 -2.03 -18.06 9.81
C GLN A 73 -3.47 -17.54 9.80
N LEU A 74 -3.66 -16.27 9.44
CA LEU A 74 -4.99 -15.66 9.32
C LEU A 74 -5.90 -16.43 8.36
N ASN A 75 -5.35 -16.91 7.23
CA ASN A 75 -6.10 -17.70 6.27
C ASN A 75 -6.44 -19.10 6.80
N GLU A 76 -5.50 -19.77 7.47
CA GLU A 76 -5.74 -21.07 8.12
C GLU A 76 -6.83 -20.98 9.20
N GLU A 77 -6.85 -19.91 9.99
CA GLU A 77 -7.88 -19.66 11.00
C GLU A 77 -9.26 -19.44 10.37
N ARG A 78 -9.32 -18.66 9.28
CA ARG A 78 -10.55 -18.47 8.51
C ARG A 78 -11.09 -19.79 7.96
N GLN A 79 -10.22 -20.65 7.43
CA GLN A 79 -10.62 -21.97 6.93
C GLN A 79 -11.16 -22.87 8.04
N ARG A 80 -10.53 -22.86 9.23
CA ARG A 80 -11.01 -23.61 10.41
C ARG A 80 -12.35 -23.10 10.96
N ALA A 81 -12.62 -21.80 10.86
CA ALA A 81 -13.88 -21.22 11.32
C ALA A 81 -15.07 -21.50 10.38
N MET A 82 -14.80 -21.94 9.14
CA MET A 82 -15.82 -22.22 8.11
C MET A 82 -16.07 -23.71 7.85
N GLY A 83 -15.27 -24.62 8.42
CA GLY A 83 -15.41 -26.07 8.31
C GLY A 83 -15.93 -26.68 9.60
#